data_AF-A0AAV4CDF4-F1
#
_entry.id   AF-A0AAV4CDF4-F1
#
_cell.length_a   1.000
_cell.length_b   1.000
_cell.length_c   1.000
_cell.angle_alpha   90.00
_cell.angle_beta   90.00
_cell.angle_gamma   90.00
#
_symmetry.space_group_name_H-M   'P 1'
#
loop_
_entity.id
_entity.type
_entity.pdbx_description
1 polymer ?
#
loop_
_entity_poly.entity_id
_entity_poly.type
_entity_poly.pdbx_seq_one_letter_code
_entity_poly.pdbx_strand_id
1 'polypeptide(L)'
;MSVLMIGIDGMSKQHFERSMPKTRNFLLEKMGAIELYKYNKLANVLALLTGHTPEEFYKGWHYNRTGYVDQINEAFLFTARITHDDSDLAYRGDEAYHKFLQDLVATDSLDNTVIVWFSDHGPRFGAIRETYHGRIETSAPYIFFVFPPWFKRTYPQLISTLKINQNRLSSHFAVYETIRDLLYL
;
A
#
# COMPACT_ATOMS: atom_id res chain seq x y z
N MET A 1 16.75 -3.87 -7.86
CA MET A 1 15.55 -4.57 -7.35
C MET A 1 14.30 -3.87 -7.87
N SER A 2 13.16 -4.54 -8.01
CA SER A 2 11.90 -3.92 -8.47
C SER A 2 10.94 -3.68 -7.31
N VAL A 3 10.04 -2.71 -7.46
CA VAL A 3 8.92 -2.48 -6.53
C VAL A 3 7.60 -2.61 -7.30
N LEU A 4 6.71 -3.46 -6.78
CA LEU A 4 5.34 -3.63 -7.28
C LEU A 4 4.36 -3.09 -6.23
N MET A 5 3.68 -2.01 -6.57
CA MET A 5 2.67 -1.39 -5.74
C MET A 5 1.29 -1.83 -6.16
N ILE A 6 0.52 -2.42 -5.24
CA ILE A 6 -0.85 -2.86 -5.47
C ILE A 6 -1.75 -2.18 -4.45
N GLY A 7 -2.62 -1.30 -4.96
CA GLY A 7 -3.52 -0.47 -4.17
C GLY A 7 -4.99 -0.88 -4.31
N ILE A 8 -5.70 -0.88 -3.18
CA ILE A 8 -7.16 -0.92 -3.13
C ILE A 8 -7.64 0.40 -2.52
N ASP A 9 -8.41 1.14 -3.29
CA ASP A 9 -8.92 2.46 -2.90
C ASP A 9 -9.87 2.38 -1.70
N GLY A 10 -9.87 3.42 -0.85
CA GLY A 10 -10.98 3.64 0.07
C GLY A 10 -11.09 2.69 1.25
N MET A 11 -10.10 1.84 1.50
CA MET A 11 -10.14 0.87 2.59
C MET A 11 -9.34 1.31 3.82
N SER A 12 -10.01 1.34 4.97
CA SER A 12 -9.32 1.43 6.26
C SER A 12 -8.69 0.09 6.62
N LYS A 13 -7.74 0.10 7.54
CA LYS A 13 -7.16 -1.13 8.10
C LYS A 13 -8.23 -2.05 8.68
N GLN A 14 -9.09 -1.51 9.54
CA GLN A 14 -10.10 -2.29 10.25
C GLN A 14 -11.15 -2.84 9.28
N HIS A 15 -11.46 -2.09 8.22
CA HIS A 15 -12.35 -2.57 7.19
C HIS A 15 -11.73 -3.72 6.38
N PHE A 16 -10.44 -3.64 6.05
CA PHE A 16 -9.71 -4.73 5.38
C PHE A 16 -9.66 -6.01 6.23
N GLU A 17 -9.41 -5.87 7.53
CA GLU A 17 -9.45 -6.99 8.48
C GLU A 17 -10.80 -7.71 8.51
N ARG A 18 -11.91 -6.96 8.42
CA ARG A 18 -13.26 -7.52 8.47
C ARG A 18 -13.73 -8.08 7.13
N SER A 19 -13.41 -7.41 6.02
CA SER A 19 -13.99 -7.68 4.71
C SER A 19 -13.13 -8.58 3.82
N MET A 20 -11.80 -8.59 4.01
CA MET A 20 -10.88 -9.38 3.19
C MET A 20 -9.93 -10.27 4.02
N PRO A 21 -10.48 -11.14 4.89
CA PRO A 21 -9.66 -11.95 5.78
C PRO A 21 -8.77 -12.95 5.04
N LYS A 22 -9.20 -13.53 3.90
CA LYS A 22 -8.37 -14.50 3.17
C LYS A 22 -7.13 -13.83 2.58
N THR A 23 -7.32 -12.69 1.92
CA THR A 23 -6.24 -11.88 1.35
C THR A 23 -5.28 -11.42 2.43
N ARG A 24 -5.79 -10.86 3.54
CA ARG A 24 -4.96 -10.38 4.64
C ARG A 24 -4.15 -11.50 5.29
N ASN A 25 -4.78 -12.64 5.58
CA ASN A 25 -4.09 -13.76 6.21
C ASN A 25 -3.04 -14.36 5.27
N PHE A 26 -3.29 -14.41 3.95
CA PHE A 26 -2.29 -14.85 2.98
C PHE A 26 -1.06 -13.94 2.98
N LEU A 27 -1.25 -12.61 2.96
CA LEU A 27 -0.15 -11.65 3.06
C LEU A 27 0.70 -11.89 4.32
N LEU A 28 0.06 -11.98 5.49
CA LEU A 28 0.76 -12.09 6.76
C LEU A 28 1.41 -13.46 6.97
N GLU A 29 0.66 -14.54 6.75
CA GLU A 29 1.07 -15.89 7.14
C GLU A 29 1.83 -16.63 6.05
N LYS A 30 1.52 -16.37 4.77
CA LYS A 30 2.17 -17.06 3.64
C LYS A 30 3.28 -16.24 3.01
N MET A 31 3.07 -14.93 2.84
CA MET A 31 4.08 -14.05 2.23
C MET A 31 5.01 -13.42 3.26
N GLY A 32 4.70 -13.53 4.56
CA GLY A 32 5.50 -12.95 5.63
C GLY A 32 5.56 -11.43 5.52
N ALA A 33 4.42 -10.82 5.19
CA ALA A 33 4.27 -9.39 5.06
C ALA A 33 4.49 -8.66 6.38
N ILE A 34 5.03 -7.45 6.29
CA ILE A 34 5.22 -6.53 7.41
C ILE A 34 4.18 -5.42 7.29
N GLU A 35 3.21 -5.39 8.21
CA GLU A 35 2.16 -4.37 8.25
C GLU A 35 2.60 -3.18 9.11
N LEU A 36 2.42 -1.94 8.63
CA LEU A 36 2.62 -0.74 9.46
C LEU A 36 1.34 -0.40 10.22
N TYR A 37 1.25 -0.80 11.50
CA TYR A 37 0.03 -0.70 12.30
C TYR A 37 -0.41 0.74 12.62
N LYS A 38 0.53 1.69 12.67
CA LYS A 38 0.25 3.12 12.91
C LYS A 38 0.44 3.96 11.65
N TYR A 39 0.05 3.41 10.50
CA TYR A 39 0.06 4.13 9.23
C TYR A 39 -1.12 5.09 9.12
N ASN A 40 -0.85 6.31 8.67
CA ASN A 40 -1.85 7.35 8.47
C ASN A 40 -1.67 8.00 7.12
N LYS A 41 -2.76 8.32 6.42
CA LYS A 41 -2.63 8.86 5.06
C LYS A 41 -1.89 10.20 5.03
N LEU A 42 -2.15 11.13 5.95
CA LEU A 42 -1.74 12.56 5.94
C LEU A 42 -1.99 13.34 4.63
N ALA A 43 -1.75 12.74 3.47
CA ALA A 43 -2.07 13.19 2.13
C ALA A 43 -2.79 12.04 1.36
N ASN A 44 -2.88 12.15 0.04
CA ASN A 44 -3.49 11.14 -0.83
C ASN A 44 -2.42 10.28 -1.51
N VAL A 45 -2.84 9.35 -2.38
CA VAL A 45 -1.95 8.53 -3.21
C VAL A 45 -0.87 9.33 -3.95
N LEU A 46 -1.12 10.59 -4.29
CA LEU A 46 -0.11 11.47 -4.90
C LEU A 46 1.16 11.57 -4.04
N ALA A 47 1.02 11.80 -2.74
CA ALA A 47 2.18 11.91 -1.85
C ALA A 47 2.93 10.58 -1.70
N LEU A 48 2.22 9.46 -1.83
CA LEU A 48 2.82 8.13 -1.81
C LEU A 48 3.67 7.88 -3.05
N LEU A 49 3.24 8.43 -4.19
CA LEU A 49 3.86 8.24 -5.50
C LEU A 49 4.90 9.30 -5.84
N THR A 50 4.91 10.46 -5.18
CA THR A 50 5.78 11.56 -5.61
C THR A 50 6.52 12.23 -4.46
N GLY A 51 6.21 11.90 -3.21
CA GLY A 51 6.74 12.60 -2.04
C GLY A 51 6.30 14.05 -1.92
N HIS A 52 5.33 14.50 -2.72
CA HIS A 52 4.89 15.90 -2.79
C HIS A 52 3.45 16.04 -2.31
N THR A 53 3.15 17.20 -1.72
CA THR A 53 1.77 17.68 -1.58
C THR A 53 1.17 18.01 -2.96
N PRO A 54 -0.16 18.06 -3.10
CA PRO A 54 -0.80 18.53 -4.33
C PRO A 54 -0.28 19.90 -4.79
N GLU A 55 -0.12 20.84 -3.86
CA GLU A 55 0.35 22.19 -4.14
C GLU A 55 1.79 22.22 -4.66
N GLU A 56 2.69 21.41 -4.09
CA GLU A 56 4.07 21.28 -4.57
C GLU A 56 4.12 20.63 -5.95
N PHE A 57 3.36 19.55 -6.14
CA PHE A 57 3.30 18.82 -7.40
C PHE A 57 2.82 19.72 -8.54
N TYR A 58 1.67 20.40 -8.38
CA TYR A 58 1.09 21.20 -9.46
C TYR A 58 1.89 22.47 -9.82
N LYS A 59 2.79 22.95 -8.96
CA LYS A 59 3.63 24.13 -9.27
C LYS A 59 4.64 23.87 -10.38
N GLY A 60 5.12 22.63 -10.52
CA GLY A 60 6.16 22.27 -11.48
C GLY A 60 5.78 21.12 -12.42
N TRP A 61 4.57 20.57 -12.29
CA TRP A 61 4.16 19.43 -13.09
C TRP A 61 3.83 19.83 -14.53
N HIS A 62 4.44 19.11 -15.46
CA HIS A 62 4.14 19.17 -16.88
C HIS A 62 3.86 17.75 -17.38
N TYR A 63 2.72 17.58 -18.05
CA TYR A 63 2.39 16.29 -18.65
C TYR A 63 3.44 15.90 -19.69
N ASN A 64 4.08 14.75 -19.51
CA ASN A 64 5.01 14.17 -20.46
C ASN A 64 4.48 12.80 -20.90
N ARG A 65 4.47 12.55 -22.21
CA ARG A 65 4.08 11.25 -22.79
C ARG A 65 5.17 10.19 -22.66
N THR A 66 6.37 10.60 -22.24
CA THR A 66 7.55 9.75 -22.11
C THR A 66 8.22 9.99 -20.76
N GLY A 67 8.80 8.95 -20.16
CA GLY A 67 9.44 9.04 -18.84
C GLY A 67 8.52 8.72 -17.68
N TYR A 68 8.98 9.04 -16.47
CA TYR A 68 8.31 8.72 -15.20
C TYR A 68 7.70 9.98 -14.59
N VAL A 69 6.68 9.82 -13.75
CA VAL A 69 6.02 10.95 -13.06
C VAL A 69 6.97 11.63 -12.07
N ASP A 70 7.82 10.85 -11.42
CA ASP A 70 8.69 11.24 -10.30
C ASP A 70 10.13 10.71 -10.44
N GLN A 71 10.46 10.09 -11.58
CA GLN A 71 11.75 9.42 -11.88
C GLN A 71 11.98 8.11 -11.14
N ILE A 72 10.97 7.58 -10.45
CA ILE A 72 11.00 6.27 -9.81
C ILE A 72 10.42 5.23 -10.82
N ASN A 73 11.05 4.05 -10.89
CA ASN A 73 10.68 2.97 -11.82
C ASN A 73 10.02 1.80 -11.07
N GLU A 74 8.74 1.97 -10.79
CA GLU A 74 7.87 1.00 -10.15
C GLU A 74 6.68 0.61 -11.05
N ALA A 75 6.13 -0.58 -10.79
CA ALA A 75 4.85 -0.97 -11.37
C ALA A 75 3.74 -0.61 -10.38
N PHE A 76 2.76 0.19 -10.83
CA PHE A 76 1.64 0.64 -10.02
C PHE A 76 0.32 0.08 -10.55
N LEU A 77 -0.34 -0.76 -9.75
CA LEU A 77 -1.69 -1.25 -9.98
C LEU A 77 -2.63 -0.68 -8.92
N PHE A 78 -3.69 0.00 -9.34
CA PHE A 78 -4.64 0.61 -8.41
C PHE A 78 -6.08 0.27 -8.78
N THR A 79 -6.84 -0.19 -7.79
CA THR A 79 -8.21 -0.66 -7.97
C THR A 79 -9.17 0.23 -7.19
N ALA A 80 -10.00 0.99 -7.92
CA ALA A 80 -10.95 1.92 -7.30
C ALA A 80 -12.37 1.34 -7.18
N ARG A 81 -12.80 0.55 -8.16
CA ARG A 81 -14.22 0.32 -8.41
C ARG A 81 -14.96 -0.49 -7.33
N ILE A 82 -14.29 -1.40 -6.64
CA ILE A 82 -14.96 -2.34 -5.70
C ILE A 82 -15.38 -1.64 -4.41
N THR A 83 -14.67 -0.57 -4.03
CA THR A 83 -14.72 0.00 -2.68
C THR A 83 -14.91 1.51 -2.65
N HIS A 84 -14.73 2.21 -3.78
CA HIS A 84 -14.78 3.66 -3.84
C HIS A 84 -16.18 4.21 -3.51
N ASP A 85 -17.24 3.73 -4.19
CA ASP A 85 -18.60 4.28 -4.02
C ASP A 85 -19.39 3.58 -2.91
N ASP A 86 -19.09 2.31 -2.66
CA ASP A 86 -19.75 1.48 -1.65
C ASP A 86 -18.72 0.59 -0.95
N SER A 87 -18.40 0.92 0.29
CA SER A 87 -17.48 0.15 1.11
C SER A 87 -17.98 -1.26 1.38
N ASP A 88 -19.30 -1.48 1.40
CA ASP A 88 -19.87 -2.77 1.80
C ASP A 88 -19.63 -3.86 0.74
N LEU A 89 -19.21 -3.48 -0.47
CA LEU A 89 -18.86 -4.41 -1.54
C LEU A 89 -17.43 -4.96 -1.45
N ALA A 90 -16.61 -4.48 -0.50
CA ALA A 90 -15.21 -4.90 -0.34
C ALA A 90 -15.03 -6.43 -0.27
N TYR A 91 -15.92 -7.14 0.43
CA TYR A 91 -15.81 -8.60 0.57
C TYR A 91 -15.86 -9.36 -0.75
N ARG A 92 -16.43 -8.77 -1.81
CA ARG A 92 -16.47 -9.37 -3.15
C ARG A 92 -15.08 -9.49 -3.77
N GLY A 93 -14.13 -8.66 -3.32
CA GLY A 93 -12.75 -8.70 -3.77
C GLY A 93 -11.90 -9.76 -3.09
N ASP A 94 -12.29 -10.28 -1.92
CA ASP A 94 -11.40 -11.11 -1.10
C ASP A 94 -10.92 -12.37 -1.84
N GLU A 95 -11.83 -13.10 -2.50
CA GLU A 95 -11.45 -14.31 -3.23
C GLU A 95 -10.58 -14.01 -4.46
N ALA A 96 -10.90 -12.92 -5.17
CA ALA A 96 -10.17 -12.52 -6.36
C ALA A 96 -8.74 -12.07 -6.01
N TYR A 97 -8.57 -11.27 -4.96
CA TYR A 97 -7.25 -10.82 -4.50
C TYR A 97 -6.45 -11.96 -3.87
N HIS A 98 -7.08 -12.82 -3.08
CA HIS A 98 -6.42 -14.01 -2.55
C HIS A 98 -5.91 -14.90 -3.68
N LYS A 99 -6.74 -15.20 -4.69
CA LYS A 99 -6.32 -15.96 -5.87
C LYS A 99 -5.20 -15.27 -6.64
N PHE A 100 -5.30 -13.96 -6.85
CA PHE A 100 -4.25 -13.18 -7.50
C PHE A 100 -2.91 -13.32 -6.76
N LEU A 101 -2.90 -13.24 -5.42
CA LEU A 101 -1.68 -13.41 -4.62
C LEU A 101 -1.13 -14.84 -4.70
N GLN A 102 -2.00 -15.86 -4.72
CA GLN A 102 -1.58 -17.25 -4.94
C GLN A 102 -0.92 -17.44 -6.30
N ASP A 103 -1.56 -16.93 -7.36
CA ASP A 103 -1.05 -17.01 -8.72
C ASP A 103 0.28 -16.23 -8.85
N LEU A 104 0.40 -15.08 -8.21
CA LEU A 104 1.63 -14.28 -8.18
C LEU A 104 2.79 -15.00 -7.47
N VAL A 105 2.54 -15.62 -6.31
CA VAL A 105 3.54 -16.43 -5.59
C VAL A 105 3.96 -17.67 -6.36
N ALA A 106 3.09 -18.23 -7.20
CA ALA A 106 3.42 -19.35 -8.07
C ALA A 106 4.34 -18.96 -9.26
N THR A 107 4.66 -17.67 -9.43
CA THR A 107 5.62 -17.19 -10.41
C THR A 107 6.98 -16.90 -9.79
N ASP A 108 8.04 -16.90 -10.61
CA ASP A 108 9.38 -16.48 -10.19
C ASP A 108 9.53 -14.94 -10.10
N SER A 109 8.46 -14.18 -10.35
CA SER A 109 8.47 -12.71 -10.42
C SER A 109 8.78 -12.05 -9.07
N LEU A 110 8.67 -12.79 -7.96
CA LEU A 110 8.88 -12.26 -6.60
C LEU A 110 10.33 -12.35 -6.13
N ASP A 111 11.19 -13.04 -6.87
CA ASP A 111 12.58 -13.24 -6.46
C ASP A 111 13.38 -11.94 -6.40
N ASN A 112 13.00 -10.91 -7.16
CA ASN A 112 13.68 -9.61 -7.15
C ASN A 112 12.71 -8.43 -6.98
N THR A 113 11.53 -8.69 -6.39
CA THR A 113 10.45 -7.71 -6.30
C THR A 113 9.99 -7.52 -4.85
N VAL A 114 10.02 -6.28 -4.37
CA VAL A 114 9.30 -5.89 -3.16
C VAL A 114 7.85 -5.59 -3.52
N ILE A 115 6.90 -6.18 -2.81
CA ILE A 115 5.49 -5.83 -2.96
C ILE A 115 5.11 -4.82 -1.88
N VAL A 116 4.44 -3.76 -2.30
CA VAL A 116 3.76 -2.81 -1.42
C VAL A 116 2.25 -2.97 -1.64
N TRP A 117 1.57 -3.60 -0.69
CA TRP A 117 0.12 -3.80 -0.73
C TRP A 117 -0.56 -2.78 0.18
N PHE A 118 -1.39 -1.90 -0.36
CA PHE A 118 -1.82 -0.71 0.40
C PHE A 118 -3.23 -0.24 0.06
N SER A 119 -3.73 0.64 0.91
CA SER A 119 -4.85 1.54 0.60
C SER A 119 -4.37 2.98 0.80
N ASP A 120 -4.83 3.91 -0.03
CA ASP A 120 -4.41 5.30 0.06
C ASP A 120 -5.21 6.10 1.10
N HIS A 121 -6.44 5.67 1.40
CA HIS A 121 -7.27 6.23 2.46
C HIS A 121 -8.34 5.25 2.95
N GLY A 122 -8.97 5.56 4.09
CA GLY A 122 -10.19 4.86 4.52
C GLY A 122 -11.45 5.31 3.78
N PRO A 123 -12.64 4.88 4.21
CA PRO A 123 -13.88 5.20 3.50
C PRO A 123 -14.10 6.71 3.40
N ARG A 124 -14.42 7.21 2.19
CA ARG A 124 -14.76 8.62 1.92
C ARG A 124 -16.25 8.84 1.71
N PHE A 125 -16.99 7.77 1.43
CA PHE A 125 -18.39 7.79 1.05
C PHE A 125 -19.19 6.78 1.90
N GLY A 126 -20.51 6.84 1.79
CA GLY A 126 -21.43 5.96 2.50
C GLY A 126 -21.69 6.35 3.96
N ALA A 127 -22.70 5.73 4.57
CA ALA A 127 -23.16 6.05 5.93
C ALA A 127 -22.08 5.86 7.00
N ILE A 128 -21.14 4.93 6.77
CA ILE A 128 -20.03 4.66 7.70
C ILE A 128 -19.19 5.92 7.95
N ARG A 129 -19.02 6.79 6.95
CA ARG A 129 -18.21 8.01 7.01
C ARG A 129 -18.68 9.02 8.07
N GLU A 130 -19.99 9.03 8.34
CA GLU A 130 -20.64 9.96 9.28
C GLU A 130 -20.54 9.49 10.74
N THR A 131 -20.17 8.23 10.96
CA THR A 131 -19.96 7.68 12.30
C THR A 131 -18.64 8.19 12.90
N TYR A 132 -18.53 8.16 14.24
CA TYR A 132 -17.27 8.50 14.93
C TYR A 132 -16.10 7.62 14.48
N HIS A 133 -16.34 6.32 14.34
CA HIS A 133 -15.33 5.37 13.87
C HIS A 133 -14.93 5.63 12.42
N GLY A 134 -15.89 5.88 11.52
CA GLY A 134 -15.60 6.20 10.12
C GLY A 134 -14.76 7.46 9.95
N ARG A 135 -14.98 8.50 10.77
CA ARG A 135 -14.12 9.69 10.78
C ARG A 135 -12.66 9.38 11.10
N ILE A 136 -12.40 8.46 12.03
CA ILE A 136 -11.04 8.01 12.36
C ILE A 136 -10.48 7.13 11.23
N GLU A 137 -11.26 6.14 10.80
CA GLU A 137 -10.88 5.16 9.79
C GLU A 137 -10.55 5.82 8.44
N THR A 138 -11.17 6.96 8.10
CA THR A 138 -10.90 7.76 6.88
C THR A 138 -9.41 8.09 6.70
N SER A 139 -8.68 8.24 7.80
CA SER A 139 -7.25 8.59 7.81
C SER A 139 -6.34 7.43 8.23
N ALA A 140 -6.90 6.24 8.48
CA ALA A 140 -6.17 5.05 8.92
C ALA A 140 -6.28 3.90 7.89
N PRO A 141 -5.70 4.07 6.68
CA PRO A 141 -5.57 2.96 5.74
C PRO A 141 -4.56 1.92 6.24
N TYR A 142 -4.42 0.83 5.51
CA TYR A 142 -3.37 -0.17 5.74
C TYR A 142 -2.23 -0.02 4.73
N ILE A 143 -1.07 -0.55 5.12
CA ILE A 143 0.03 -0.83 4.20
C ILE A 143 0.84 -2.03 4.68
N PHE A 144 1.21 -2.88 3.72
CA PHE A 144 2.01 -4.08 3.92
C PHE A 144 3.20 -4.08 2.96
N PHE A 145 4.35 -4.52 3.47
CA PHE A 145 5.53 -4.78 2.66
C PHE A 145 5.86 -6.28 2.62
N VAL A 146 6.07 -6.83 1.43
CA VAL A 146 6.62 -8.18 1.24
C VAL A 146 7.98 -8.04 0.59
N PHE A 147 9.00 -8.61 1.22
CA PHE A 147 10.38 -8.58 0.73
C PHE A 147 10.82 -9.95 0.21
N PRO A 148 11.61 -9.99 -0.88
CA PRO A 148 12.26 -11.22 -1.32
C PRO A 148 13.08 -11.87 -0.19
N PRO A 149 13.17 -13.21 -0.13
CA PRO A 149 13.92 -13.90 0.92
C PRO A 149 15.40 -13.47 1.01
N TRP A 150 16.05 -13.19 -0.12
CA TRP A 150 17.44 -12.73 -0.14
C TRP A 150 17.59 -11.35 0.50
N PHE A 151 16.64 -10.43 0.28
CA PHE A 151 16.70 -9.07 0.83
C PHE A 151 16.72 -9.11 2.35
N LYS A 152 15.91 -9.99 2.95
CA LYS A 152 15.86 -10.18 4.42
C LYS A 152 17.20 -10.69 4.98
N ARG A 153 17.95 -11.47 4.20
CA ARG A 153 19.29 -11.98 4.59
C ARG A 153 20.39 -10.95 4.37
N THR A 154 20.31 -10.17 3.30
CA THR A 154 21.31 -9.16 2.93
C THR A 154 21.19 -7.89 3.75
N TYR A 155 19.97 -7.45 4.07
CA TYR A 155 19.69 -6.21 4.80
C TYR A 155 18.85 -6.45 6.07
N PRO A 156 19.28 -7.31 7.00
CA PRO A 156 18.53 -7.63 8.21
C PRO A 156 18.26 -6.40 9.09
N GLN A 157 19.15 -5.41 9.07
CA GLN A 157 19.00 -4.13 9.76
C GLN A 157 17.82 -3.31 9.21
N LEU A 158 17.61 -3.27 7.89
CA LEU A 158 16.49 -2.54 7.29
C LEU A 158 15.16 -3.21 7.64
N ILE A 159 15.13 -4.54 7.62
CA ILE A 159 13.96 -5.32 8.09
C ILE A 159 13.67 -5.06 9.56
N SER A 160 14.70 -5.00 10.41
CA SER A 160 14.55 -4.68 11.84
C SER A 160 13.99 -3.28 12.05
N THR A 161 14.52 -2.29 11.35
CA THR A 161 14.02 -0.90 11.38
C THR A 161 12.56 -0.83 10.96
N LEU A 162 12.17 -1.50 9.88
CA LEU A 162 10.78 -1.54 9.44
C LEU A 162 9.87 -2.19 10.49
N LYS A 163 10.31 -3.29 11.10
CA LYS A 163 9.58 -3.97 12.20
C LYS A 163 9.38 -3.06 13.42
N ILE A 164 10.40 -2.30 13.80
CA ILE A 164 10.29 -1.28 14.87
C ILE A 164 9.27 -0.21 14.49
N ASN A 165 9.32 0.25 13.23
CA ASN A 165 8.43 1.29 12.72
C ASN A 165 6.98 0.82 12.55
N GLN A 166 6.67 -0.48 12.59
CA GLN A 166 5.29 -0.97 12.59
C GLN A 166 4.43 -0.30 13.70
N ASN A 167 5.06 0.02 14.83
CA ASN A 167 4.40 0.62 15.99
C ASN A 167 4.65 2.13 16.13
N ARG A 168 5.18 2.78 15.10
CA ARG A 168 5.43 4.23 15.04
C ARG A 168 4.57 4.86 13.95
N LEU A 169 4.16 6.11 14.19
CA LEU A 169 3.38 6.85 13.21
C LEU A 169 4.18 6.98 11.90
N SER A 170 3.57 6.57 10.79
CA SER A 170 4.13 6.69 9.44
C SER A 170 3.08 7.23 8.49
N SER A 171 3.51 7.73 7.33
CA SER A 171 2.63 8.35 6.33
C SER A 171 3.04 8.04 4.90
N HIS A 172 2.23 8.46 3.94
CA HIS A 172 2.53 8.36 2.52
C HIS A 172 3.93 8.90 2.17
N PHE A 173 4.33 10.04 2.75
CA PHE A 173 5.66 10.61 2.54
C PHE A 173 6.79 9.71 3.05
N ALA A 174 6.64 9.12 4.25
CA ALA A 174 7.64 8.21 4.80
C ALA A 174 7.77 6.92 3.97
N VAL A 175 6.66 6.45 3.40
CA VAL A 175 6.65 5.28 2.53
C VAL A 175 7.29 5.61 1.17
N TYR A 176 7.02 6.78 0.60
CA TYR A 176 7.68 7.24 -0.62
C TYR A 176 9.21 7.22 -0.45
N GLU A 177 9.73 7.78 0.64
CA GLU A 177 11.17 7.73 0.92
C GLU A 177 11.68 6.30 1.09
N THR A 178 10.88 5.41 1.69
CA THR A 178 11.23 3.98 1.79
C THR A 178 11.34 3.33 0.41
N ILE A 179 10.38 3.59 -0.49
CA ILE A 179 10.38 3.05 -1.86
C ILE A 179 11.58 3.59 -2.64
N ARG A 180 11.85 4.90 -2.52
CA ARG A 180 13.00 5.56 -3.12
C ARG A 180 14.29 4.87 -2.68
N ASP A 181 14.51 4.71 -1.37
CA ASP A 181 15.68 4.02 -0.84
C ASP A 181 15.80 2.58 -1.38
N LEU A 182 14.69 1.82 -1.45
CA LEU A 182 14.70 0.44 -1.97
C LEU A 182 15.13 0.32 -3.43
N LEU A 183 14.86 1.32 -4.25
CA LEU A 183 15.20 1.31 -5.68
C LEU A 183 16.63 1.74 -5.98
N TYR A 184 17.29 2.38 -5.00
CA TYR A 184 18.72 2.75 -5.09
C TYR A 184 19.66 1.78 -4.32
N LEU A 185 19.13 0.68 -3.78
CA LEU A 185 19.92 -0.45 -3.23
C LEU A 185 20.41 -1.41 -4.33
#